data_AF-A0A7D6VDP2-F1
#
_entry.id   AF-A0A7D6VDP2-F1
#
_cell.length_a   1.000
_cell.length_b   1.000
_cell.length_c   1.000
_cell.angle_alpha   90.00
_cell.angle_beta   90.00
_cell.angle_gamma   90.00
#
_symmetry.space_group_name_H-M   'P 1'
#
loop_
_entity.id
_entity.type
_entity.pdbx_description
1 polymer ?
#
loop_
_entity_poly.entity_id
_entity_poly.type
_entity_poly.pdbx_seq_one_letter_code
_entity_poly.pdbx_strand_id
1 'polypeptide(L)'
;MAVRTGALVAAAAVLLGEALWVLLAHGELGWPTATAVVIIGIAVMTRNRWSPATIGVRVVIALLFLGSVADRFGLLGEPGAPGVSWGEYDAFVDYTRKLLPGFLDWSAPTAALTATVLETVLGFGLLVSIKIRYVAAASGALLTGFLIAMWTSVGFGDMMSYAVPVLVAGAALVATAPRHDDAVRADGAAESLPTALTS
;
A
#
# COMPACT_ATOMS: atom_id res chain seq x y z
N MET A 1 11.25 -17.85 -5.98
CA MET A 1 9.85 -18.16 -6.41
C MET A 1 8.87 -18.26 -5.24
N ALA A 2 9.17 -18.98 -4.17
CA ALA A 2 8.26 -19.18 -3.02
C ALA A 2 7.72 -17.87 -2.39
N VAL A 3 8.59 -16.90 -2.12
CA VAL A 3 8.21 -15.60 -1.49
C VAL A 3 7.17 -14.83 -2.32
N ARG A 4 7.30 -14.84 -3.65
CA ARG A 4 6.37 -14.17 -4.57
C ARG A 4 5.01 -14.85 -4.60
N THR A 5 5.00 -16.18 -4.64
CA THR A 5 3.75 -16.95 -4.56
C THR A 5 3.03 -16.66 -3.25
N GLY A 6 3.78 -16.58 -2.14
CA GLY A 6 3.25 -16.17 -0.84
C GLY A 6 2.61 -14.78 -0.88
N ALA A 7 3.31 -13.78 -1.44
CA ALA A 7 2.76 -12.41 -1.57
C ALA A 7 1.49 -12.35 -2.44
N LEU A 8 1.43 -13.12 -3.53
CA LEU A 8 0.23 -13.21 -4.38
C LEU A 8 -0.94 -13.86 -3.66
N VAL A 9 -0.71 -14.95 -2.92
CA VAL A 9 -1.76 -15.63 -2.15
C VAL A 9 -2.26 -14.72 -1.03
N ALA A 10 -1.37 -14.05 -0.31
CA ALA A 10 -1.74 -13.09 0.72
C ALA A 10 -2.58 -11.94 0.14
N ALA A 11 -2.15 -11.36 -0.99
CA ALA A 11 -2.91 -10.30 -1.65
C ALA A 11 -4.29 -10.76 -2.14
N ALA A 12 -4.39 -11.97 -2.71
CA ALA A 12 -5.66 -12.54 -3.11
C ALA A 12 -6.59 -12.77 -1.91
N ALA A 13 -6.07 -13.29 -0.80
CA ALA A 13 -6.84 -13.51 0.42
C ALA A 13 -7.35 -12.19 1.02
N VAL A 14 -6.50 -11.16 1.06
CA VAL A 14 -6.87 -9.84 1.56
C VAL A 14 -7.93 -9.19 0.67
N LEU A 15 -7.79 -9.25 -0.66
CA LEU A 15 -8.81 -8.74 -1.59
C LEU A 15 -10.14 -9.47 -1.46
N LEU A 16 -10.12 -10.79 -1.24
CA LEU A 16 -11.33 -11.55 -0.95
C LEU A 16 -11.95 -11.12 0.38
N GLY A 17 -11.14 -10.90 1.42
CA GLY A 17 -11.61 -10.38 2.70
C GLY A 17 -12.28 -9.00 2.56
N GLU A 18 -11.64 -8.09 1.83
CA GLU A 18 -12.17 -6.76 1.52
C GLU A 18 -13.51 -6.86 0.77
N ALA A 19 -13.57 -7.67 -0.29
CA ALA A 19 -14.78 -7.86 -1.08
C ALA A 19 -15.92 -8.49 -0.26
N LEU A 20 -15.61 -9.50 0.57
CA LEU A 20 -16.58 -10.12 1.46
C LEU A 20 -17.10 -9.14 2.50
N TRP A 21 -16.24 -8.29 3.06
CA TRP A 21 -16.66 -7.25 4.01
C TRP A 21 -17.60 -6.22 3.34
N VAL A 22 -17.25 -5.72 2.15
CA VAL A 22 -18.12 -4.81 1.39
C VAL A 22 -19.47 -5.45 1.08
N LEU A 23 -19.48 -6.70 0.59
CA LEU A 23 -20.69 -7.37 0.13
C LEU A 23 -21.59 -7.88 1.26
N LEU A 24 -21.00 -8.41 2.33
CA LEU A 24 -21.74 -9.12 3.39
C LEU A 24 -21.94 -8.28 4.65
N ALA A 25 -21.07 -7.30 4.90
CA ALA A 25 -21.15 -6.42 6.06
C ALA A 25 -21.52 -4.98 5.69
N HIS A 26 -21.91 -4.73 4.43
CA HIS A 26 -22.26 -3.41 3.90
C HIS A 26 -21.17 -2.35 4.12
N GLY A 27 -19.91 -2.77 3.98
CA GLY A 27 -18.76 -1.87 4.07
C GLY A 27 -18.73 -0.83 2.95
N GLU A 28 -18.22 0.37 3.26
CA GLU A 28 -18.12 1.47 2.31
C GLU A 28 -16.66 1.79 1.98
N LEU A 29 -16.37 1.99 0.70
CA LEU A 29 -15.05 2.41 0.21
C LEU A 29 -15.17 3.79 -0.43
N GLY A 30 -14.28 4.69 -0.03
CA GLY A 30 -14.05 5.92 -0.77
C GLY A 30 -13.57 5.61 -2.18
N TRP A 31 -13.87 6.49 -3.14
CA TRP A 31 -13.39 6.31 -4.51
C TRP A 31 -11.84 6.17 -4.64
N PRO A 32 -10.98 6.81 -3.80
CA PRO A 32 -9.54 6.60 -3.88
C PRO A 32 -9.13 5.18 -3.46
N THR A 33 -9.73 4.65 -2.39
CA THR A 33 -9.41 3.32 -1.85
C THR A 33 -9.99 2.23 -2.74
N ALA A 34 -11.20 2.42 -3.29
CA ALA A 34 -11.76 1.55 -4.33
C ALA A 34 -10.84 1.46 -5.56
N THR A 35 -10.26 2.58 -5.99
CA THR A 35 -9.31 2.59 -7.12
C THR A 35 -8.06 1.76 -6.80
N ALA A 36 -7.52 1.86 -5.58
CA ALA A 36 -6.39 1.06 -5.14
C ALA A 36 -6.70 -0.44 -5.11
N VAL A 37 -7.88 -0.82 -4.60
CA VAL A 37 -8.36 -2.21 -4.59
C VAL A 37 -8.42 -2.78 -6.00
N VAL A 38 -8.97 -2.03 -6.97
CA VAL A 38 -9.05 -2.45 -8.38
C VAL A 38 -7.66 -2.63 -8.98
N ILE A 39 -6.76 -1.66 -8.81
CA ILE A 39 -5.40 -1.71 -9.36
C ILE A 39 -4.62 -2.91 -8.79
N ILE A 40 -4.73 -3.15 -7.48
CA ILE A 40 -4.07 -4.29 -6.81
C ILE A 40 -4.72 -5.60 -7.24
N GLY A 41 -6.04 -5.64 -7.43
CA GLY A 41 -6.75 -6.77 -8.02
C GLY A 41 -6.25 -7.13 -9.41
N ILE A 42 -6.08 -6.16 -10.29
CA ILE A 42 -5.50 -6.35 -11.63
C ILE A 42 -4.06 -6.90 -11.52
N ALA A 43 -3.26 -6.39 -10.59
CA ALA A 43 -1.92 -6.90 -10.34
C ALA A 43 -1.94 -8.36 -9.87
N VAL A 44 -2.87 -8.76 -9.01
CA VAL A 44 -3.03 -10.16 -8.58
C VAL A 44 -3.49 -11.04 -9.74
N MET A 45 -4.48 -10.62 -10.52
CA MET A 45 -5.02 -11.36 -11.68
C MET A 45 -3.95 -11.60 -12.75
N THR A 46 -3.09 -10.61 -13.00
CA THR A 46 -1.94 -10.73 -13.93
C THR A 46 -0.73 -11.41 -13.29
N ARG A 47 -0.87 -11.94 -12.07
CA ARG A 47 0.20 -12.53 -11.23
C ARG A 47 1.41 -11.61 -11.05
N ASN A 48 1.21 -10.30 -11.15
CA ASN A 48 2.21 -9.26 -11.11
C ASN A 48 3.38 -9.54 -12.08
N ARG A 49 3.06 -10.07 -13.28
CA ARG A 49 4.03 -10.31 -14.37
C ARG A 49 4.09 -9.13 -15.35
N TRP A 50 3.07 -8.29 -15.33
CA TRP A 50 2.91 -7.19 -16.26
C TRP A 50 3.51 -5.92 -15.66
N SER A 51 4.55 -5.37 -16.29
CA SER A 51 5.20 -4.13 -15.83
C SER A 51 4.20 -2.99 -15.57
N PRO A 52 3.18 -2.75 -16.43
CA PRO A 52 2.17 -1.73 -16.15
C PRO A 52 1.37 -1.98 -14.88
N ALA A 53 1.06 -3.24 -14.53
CA ALA A 53 0.31 -3.57 -13.33
C ALA A 53 1.13 -3.26 -12.06
N THR A 54 2.41 -3.63 -12.05
CA THR A 54 3.31 -3.28 -10.94
C THR A 54 3.49 -1.76 -10.81
N ILE A 55 3.61 -1.04 -11.94
CA ILE A 55 3.69 0.42 -11.95
C ILE A 55 2.40 1.03 -11.39
N GLY A 56 1.23 0.53 -11.79
CA GLY A 56 -0.06 0.98 -11.26
C GLY A 56 -0.12 0.87 -9.73
N VAL A 57 0.25 -0.29 -9.17
CA VAL A 57 0.28 -0.49 -7.70
C VAL A 57 1.21 0.50 -7.01
N ARG A 58 2.39 0.76 -7.60
CA ARG A 58 3.33 1.75 -7.05
C ARG A 58 2.77 3.15 -7.04
N VAL A 59 2.20 3.57 -8.17
CA VAL A 59 1.67 4.92 -8.35
C VAL A 59 0.48 5.13 -7.43
N VAL A 60 -0.44 4.17 -7.31
CA VAL A 60 -1.61 4.35 -6.43
C VAL A 60 -1.23 4.45 -4.95
N ILE A 61 -0.28 3.62 -4.47
CA ILE A 61 0.22 3.72 -3.09
C ILE A 61 0.92 5.08 -2.88
N ALA A 62 1.73 5.51 -3.84
CA ALA A 62 2.41 6.80 -3.76
C ALA A 62 1.42 7.97 -3.70
N LEU A 63 0.40 7.97 -4.56
CA LEU A 63 -0.62 9.01 -4.60
C LEU A 63 -1.47 9.02 -3.32
N LEU A 64 -1.75 7.87 -2.71
CA LEU A 64 -2.45 7.82 -1.43
C LEU A 64 -1.61 8.39 -0.28
N PHE A 65 -0.30 8.09 -0.22
CA PHE A 65 0.59 8.73 0.75
C PHE A 65 0.69 10.24 0.55
N LEU A 66 0.94 10.68 -0.68
CA LEU A 66 1.08 12.11 -0.97
C LEU A 66 -0.27 12.85 -0.84
N GLY A 67 -1.38 12.19 -1.17
CA GLY A 67 -2.73 12.70 -0.96
C GLY A 67 -3.05 12.87 0.52
N SER A 68 -2.69 11.89 1.36
CA SER A 68 -2.79 12.01 2.81
C SER A 68 -1.98 13.19 3.36
N VAL A 69 -0.75 13.37 2.87
CA VAL A 69 0.10 14.52 3.24
C VAL A 69 -0.55 15.84 2.78
N ALA A 70 -1.07 15.89 1.55
CA ALA A 70 -1.75 17.06 1.01
C ALA A 70 -3.02 17.44 1.81
N ASP A 71 -3.78 16.43 2.23
CA ASP A 71 -4.98 16.60 3.07
C ASP A 71 -4.66 17.27 4.42
N ARG A 72 -3.55 16.87 5.05
CA ARG A 72 -3.08 17.46 6.32
C ARG A 72 -2.66 18.92 6.20
N PHE A 73 -2.31 19.37 5.00
CA PHE A 73 -1.99 20.77 4.72
C PHE A 73 -3.17 21.53 4.10
N GLY A 74 -4.38 20.96 4.10
CA GLY A 74 -5.59 21.60 3.62
C GLY A 74 -5.68 21.76 2.10
N LEU A 75 -4.82 21.07 1.34
CA LEU A 75 -4.80 21.18 -0.12
C LEU A 75 -6.00 20.51 -0.80
N LEU A 76 -6.71 19.63 -0.08
CA LEU A 76 -7.90 18.92 -0.59
C LEU A 76 -9.21 19.57 -0.14
N GLY A 77 -9.15 20.58 0.74
CA GLY A 77 -10.31 21.28 1.29
C GLY A 77 -10.22 21.45 2.80
N GLU A 78 -11.21 22.15 3.35
CA GLU A 78 -11.32 22.40 4.79
C GLU A 78 -11.79 21.15 5.55
N PRO A 79 -11.50 21.03 6.86
CA PRO A 79 -12.00 19.95 7.69
C PRO A 79 -13.53 19.76 7.56
N GLY A 80 -13.94 18.52 7.28
CA GLY A 80 -15.36 18.16 7.09
C GLY A 80 -15.91 18.34 5.68
N ALA A 81 -15.11 18.83 4.72
CA ALA A 81 -15.51 18.85 3.32
C ALA A 81 -15.62 17.42 2.74
N PRO A 82 -16.47 17.18 1.72
CA PRO A 82 -16.62 15.86 1.11
C PRO A 82 -15.29 15.34 0.56
N GLY A 83 -14.86 14.16 1.03
CA GLY A 83 -13.61 13.52 0.58
C GLY A 83 -12.34 14.02 1.28
N VAL A 84 -12.45 14.89 2.29
CA VAL A 84 -11.37 15.33 3.17
C VAL A 84 -11.36 14.47 4.43
N SER A 85 -10.19 13.92 4.80
CA SER A 85 -10.05 13.08 5.99
C SER A 85 -9.80 13.91 7.25
N TRP A 86 -8.89 14.89 7.16
CA TRP A 86 -8.48 15.77 8.25
C TRP A 86 -8.59 17.25 7.85
N GLY A 87 -8.11 17.62 6.66
CA GLY A 87 -8.16 19.01 6.16
C GLY A 87 -7.22 20.00 6.84
N GLU A 88 -6.68 19.66 8.01
CA GLU A 88 -5.67 20.44 8.72
C GLU A 88 -4.78 19.54 9.59
N TYR A 89 -3.60 20.05 9.94
CA TYR A 89 -2.59 19.25 10.62
C TYR A 89 -2.97 18.94 12.07
N ASP A 90 -3.63 19.87 12.77
CA ASP A 90 -4.04 19.68 14.17
C ASP A 90 -5.12 18.58 14.28
N ALA A 91 -6.09 18.55 13.36
CA ALA A 91 -7.06 17.46 13.26
C ALA A 91 -6.39 16.09 13.02
N PHE A 92 -5.30 16.06 12.24
CA PHE A 92 -4.51 14.85 12.04
C PHE A 92 -3.73 14.43 13.30
N VAL A 93 -3.17 15.38 14.07
CA VAL A 93 -2.53 15.09 15.35
C VAL A 93 -3.54 14.51 16.34
N ASP A 94 -4.75 15.07 16.40
CA ASP A 94 -5.83 14.58 17.24
C ASP A 94 -6.31 13.19 16.81
N TYR A 95 -6.40 12.94 15.50
CA TYR A 95 -6.67 11.61 14.98
C TYR A 95 -5.56 10.61 15.35
N THR A 96 -4.30 11.01 15.20
CA THR A 96 -3.13 10.19 15.57
C THR A 96 -3.17 9.84 17.06
N ARG A 97 -3.60 10.76 17.92
CA ARG A 97 -3.77 10.48 19.36
C ARG A 97 -4.79 9.35 19.60
N LYS A 98 -5.89 9.32 18.86
CA LYS A 98 -6.89 8.23 18.95
C LYS A 98 -6.31 6.88 18.53
N LEU A 99 -5.35 6.87 17.61
CA LEU A 99 -4.71 5.64 17.12
C LEU A 99 -3.67 5.07 18.09
N LEU A 100 -3.10 5.90 18.96
CA LEU A 100 -2.10 5.47 19.91
C LEU A 100 -2.75 4.85 21.16
N PRO A 101 -2.09 3.88 21.82
CA PRO A 101 -2.49 3.47 23.15
C PRO A 101 -2.45 4.66 24.12
N GLY A 102 -3.43 4.78 25.01
CA GLY A 102 -3.59 5.96 25.88
C GLY A 102 -2.35 6.43 26.66
N PHE A 103 -1.43 5.52 27.00
CA PHE A 103 -0.17 5.88 27.69
C PHE A 103 0.87 6.54 26.77
N LEU A 104 0.64 6.56 25.45
CA LEU A 104 1.48 7.18 24.41
C LEU A 104 0.86 8.43 23.78
N ASP A 105 -0.29 8.91 24.26
CA ASP A 105 -1.01 10.06 23.70
C ASP A 105 -0.16 11.34 23.60
N TRP A 106 0.76 11.51 24.54
CA TRP A 106 1.71 12.63 24.57
C TRP A 106 2.67 12.63 23.36
N SER A 107 2.90 11.47 22.75
CA SER A 107 3.78 11.31 21.59
C SER A 107 3.07 11.56 20.25
N ALA A 108 1.75 11.80 20.25
CA ALA A 108 0.96 11.99 19.05
C ALA A 108 1.53 13.03 18.06
N PRO A 109 2.02 14.22 18.47
CA PRO A 109 2.62 15.17 17.54
C PRO A 109 3.89 14.63 16.87
N THR A 110 4.69 13.85 17.62
CA THR A 110 5.92 13.24 17.10
C THR A 110 5.61 12.10 16.14
N ALA A 111 4.62 11.27 16.48
CA ALA A 111 4.14 10.20 15.61
C ALA A 111 3.54 10.76 14.31
N ALA A 112 2.73 11.82 14.40
CA ALA A 112 2.14 12.52 13.25
C ALA A 112 3.22 13.12 12.33
N LEU A 113 4.23 13.76 12.90
CA LEU A 113 5.37 14.29 12.13
C LEU A 113 6.13 13.15 11.45
N THR A 114 6.41 12.07 12.18
CA THR A 114 7.15 10.91 11.67
C THR A 114 6.39 10.26 10.51
N ALA A 115 5.08 10.03 10.67
CA ALA A 115 4.22 9.51 9.60
C ALA A 115 4.27 10.42 8.37
N THR A 116 4.09 11.73 8.55
CA THR A 116 4.11 12.72 7.45
C THR A 116 5.44 12.72 6.68
N VAL A 117 6.57 12.69 7.40
CA VAL A 117 7.90 12.62 6.77
C VAL A 117 8.08 11.30 6.03
N LEU A 118 7.72 10.17 6.64
CA LEU A 118 7.86 8.85 6.02
C LEU A 118 6.97 8.72 4.78
N GLU A 119 5.71 9.13 4.84
CA GLU A 119 4.79 9.09 3.70
C GLU A 119 5.26 9.99 2.56
N THR A 120 5.79 11.17 2.88
CA THR A 120 6.37 12.07 1.87
C THR A 120 7.56 11.41 1.17
N VAL A 121 8.54 10.94 1.95
CA VAL A 121 9.78 10.33 1.41
C VAL A 121 9.47 9.05 0.64
N LEU A 122 8.62 8.18 1.19
CA LEU A 122 8.25 6.92 0.55
C LEU A 122 7.35 7.14 -0.66
N GLY A 123 6.42 8.09 -0.60
CA GLY A 123 5.55 8.47 -1.73
C GLY A 123 6.37 8.93 -2.92
N PHE A 124 7.28 9.90 -2.73
CA PHE A 124 8.19 10.31 -3.82
C PHE A 124 9.15 9.18 -4.22
N GLY A 125 9.66 8.39 -3.28
CA GLY A 125 10.52 7.25 -3.59
C GLY A 125 9.84 6.21 -4.49
N LEU A 126 8.54 5.95 -4.26
CA LEU A 126 7.73 5.05 -5.08
C LEU A 126 7.52 5.59 -6.49
N LEU A 127 7.42 6.91 -6.68
CA LEU A 127 7.31 7.55 -8.00
C LEU A 127 8.64 7.55 -8.77
N VAL A 128 9.74 7.97 -8.13
CA VAL A 128 11.05 8.10 -8.79
C VAL A 128 11.69 6.73 -9.09
N SER A 129 11.23 5.65 -8.46
CA SER A 129 11.67 4.26 -8.71
C SER A 129 13.08 3.90 -8.22
N ILE A 130 13.72 4.75 -7.41
CA ILE A 130 15.08 4.47 -6.90
C ILE A 130 14.98 3.39 -5.81
N LYS A 131 15.74 2.30 -5.97
CA LYS A 131 15.79 1.20 -4.98
C LYS A 131 14.40 0.67 -4.60
N ILE A 132 13.52 0.53 -5.60
CA ILE A 132 12.08 0.32 -5.42
C ILE A 132 11.69 -0.82 -4.46
N ARG A 133 12.45 -1.92 -4.41
CA ARG A 133 12.17 -3.03 -3.49
C ARG A 133 12.25 -2.60 -2.01
N TYR A 134 13.25 -1.80 -1.66
CA TYR A 134 13.43 -1.31 -0.30
C TYR A 134 12.40 -0.25 0.07
N VAL A 135 12.11 0.66 -0.87
CA VAL A 135 11.07 1.66 -0.69
C VAL A 135 9.71 0.98 -0.47
N ALA A 136 9.35 0.02 -1.34
CA ALA A 136 8.10 -0.71 -1.21
C ALA A 136 8.03 -1.56 0.08
N ALA A 137 9.12 -2.19 0.49
CA ALA A 137 9.16 -2.91 1.77
C ALA A 137 8.97 -1.95 2.97
N ALA A 138 9.60 -0.78 2.94
CA ALA A 138 9.42 0.25 3.97
C ALA A 138 7.99 0.82 3.96
N SER A 139 7.38 1.04 2.79
CA SER A 139 5.98 1.42 2.66
C SER A 139 5.04 0.37 3.25
N GLY A 140 5.31 -0.92 2.98
CA GLY A 140 4.56 -2.03 3.56
C GLY A 140 4.69 -2.06 5.09
N ALA A 141 5.89 -1.84 5.63
CA ALA A 141 6.13 -1.77 7.07
C ALA A 141 5.38 -0.60 7.73
N LEU A 142 5.40 0.57 7.10
CA LEU A 142 4.66 1.75 7.57
C LEU A 142 3.15 1.47 7.57
N LEU A 143 2.59 0.96 6.46
CA LEU A 143 1.18 0.60 6.34
C LEU A 143 0.77 -0.49 7.31
N THR A 144 1.68 -1.43 7.64
CA THR A 144 1.43 -2.45 8.66
C THR A 144 1.35 -1.82 10.06
N GLY A 145 2.17 -0.80 10.33
CA GLY A 145 2.04 0.01 11.54
C GLY A 145 0.66 0.68 11.63
N PHE A 146 0.20 1.32 10.54
CA PHE A 146 -1.14 1.90 10.48
C PHE A 146 -2.25 0.85 10.63
N LEU A 147 -2.11 -0.32 10.00
CA LEU A 147 -3.05 -1.43 10.11
C LEU A 147 -3.23 -1.85 11.57
N ILE A 148 -2.13 -2.10 12.29
CA ILE A 148 -2.17 -2.53 13.69
C ILE A 148 -2.77 -1.43 14.57
N ALA A 149 -2.34 -0.18 14.35
CA ALA A 149 -2.85 0.96 15.10
C ALA A 149 -4.36 1.12 14.90
N MET A 150 -4.84 1.10 13.65
CA MET A 150 -6.26 1.27 13.34
C MET A 150 -7.11 0.11 13.85
N TRP A 151 -6.69 -1.14 13.64
CA TRP A 151 -7.44 -2.30 14.13
C TRP A 151 -7.66 -2.20 15.64
N THR A 152 -6.61 -1.86 16.39
CA THR A 152 -6.64 -1.86 17.86
C THR A 152 -7.33 -0.63 18.46
N SER A 153 -7.49 0.46 17.70
CA SER A 153 -8.05 1.73 18.20
C SER A 153 -9.46 2.02 17.67
N VAL A 154 -9.59 2.22 16.35
CA VAL A 154 -10.83 2.62 15.67
C VAL A 154 -11.62 1.41 15.16
N GLY A 155 -10.99 0.24 15.12
CA GLY A 155 -11.64 -1.03 14.84
C GLY A 155 -11.51 -1.48 13.38
N PHE A 156 -12.13 -2.63 13.11
CA PHE A 156 -12.01 -3.32 11.82
C PHE A 156 -12.64 -2.54 10.65
N GLY A 157 -13.81 -1.93 10.86
CA GLY A 157 -14.54 -1.20 9.81
C GLY A 157 -13.73 -0.04 9.23
N ASP A 158 -13.26 0.87 10.09
CA ASP A 158 -12.47 2.02 9.65
C ASP A 158 -11.17 1.58 8.96
N MET A 159 -10.50 0.56 9.48
CA MET A 159 -9.31 -0.01 8.83
C MET A 159 -9.61 -0.53 7.41
N MET A 160 -10.76 -1.18 7.20
CA MET A 160 -11.20 -1.67 5.87
C MET A 160 -11.62 -0.51 4.96
N SER A 161 -12.30 0.51 5.46
CA SER A 161 -12.71 1.68 4.64
C SER A 161 -11.51 2.40 4.01
N TYR A 162 -10.36 2.40 4.68
CA TYR A 162 -9.09 2.92 4.15
C TYR A 162 -8.31 1.91 3.29
N ALA A 163 -8.85 0.70 3.08
CA ALA A 163 -8.26 -0.43 2.37
C ALA A 163 -6.82 -0.77 2.83
N VAL A 164 -6.50 -0.51 4.11
CA VAL A 164 -5.10 -0.54 4.60
C VAL A 164 -4.45 -1.91 4.38
N PRO A 165 -5.10 -3.05 4.67
CA PRO A 165 -4.50 -4.35 4.41
C PRO A 165 -4.27 -4.62 2.93
N VAL A 166 -5.16 -4.12 2.05
CA VAL A 166 -4.98 -4.24 0.60
C VAL A 166 -3.73 -3.48 0.18
N LEU A 167 -3.50 -2.28 0.73
CA LEU A 167 -2.28 -1.49 0.47
C LEU A 167 -1.01 -2.18 1.00
N VAL A 168 -1.06 -2.81 2.18
CA VAL A 168 0.05 -3.63 2.71
C VAL A 168 0.39 -4.76 1.72
N ALA A 169 -0.63 -5.47 1.23
CA ALA A 169 -0.44 -6.53 0.26
C ALA A 169 0.11 -6.00 -1.08
N GLY A 170 -0.39 -4.86 -1.55
CA GLY A 170 0.11 -4.17 -2.74
C GLY A 170 1.59 -3.80 -2.62
N ALA A 171 2.01 -3.26 -1.47
CA ALA A 171 3.41 -2.95 -1.20
C ALA A 171 4.30 -4.20 -1.22
N ALA A 172 3.82 -5.32 -0.66
CA ALA A 172 4.50 -6.61 -0.71
C ALA A 172 4.62 -7.16 -2.15
N LEU A 173 3.60 -6.98 -3.00
CA LEU A 173 3.66 -7.36 -4.41
C LEU A 173 4.74 -6.56 -5.16
N VAL A 174 4.85 -5.27 -4.92
CA VAL A 174 5.90 -4.42 -5.50
C VAL A 174 7.28 -4.84 -5.00
N ALA A 175 7.43 -5.06 -3.69
CA ALA A 175 8.70 -5.45 -3.08
C ALA A 175 9.24 -6.80 -3.60
N THR A 176 8.33 -7.70 -3.99
CA THR A 176 8.65 -9.06 -4.47
C THR A 176 8.61 -9.20 -6.00
N ALA A 177 8.36 -8.11 -6.73
CA ALA A 177 8.29 -8.12 -8.19
C ALA A 177 9.65 -8.52 -8.82
N PRO A 178 9.64 -9.30 -9.92
CA PRO A 178 10.87 -9.64 -10.67
C PRO A 178 11.59 -8.39 -11.17
N ARG A 179 12.94 -8.38 -11.19
CA ARG A 179 13.66 -7.34 -11.93
C ARG A 179 13.53 -7.61 -13.42
N HIS A 180 13.50 -6.54 -14.20
CA HIS A 180 13.66 -6.63 -15.66
C HIS A 180 14.94 -7.42 -16.01
N ASP A 181 16.03 -7.20 -15.28
CA ASP A 181 17.32 -7.89 -15.50
C ASP A 181 17.29 -9.39 -15.14
N ASP A 182 16.42 -9.79 -14.21
CA ASP A 182 16.25 -11.20 -13.82
C ASP A 182 15.46 -11.96 -14.90
N ALA A 183 14.52 -11.28 -15.58
CA ALA A 183 13.75 -11.84 -16.69
C ALA A 183 14.62 -12.02 -17.93
N VAL A 184 15.42 -11.01 -18.29
CA VAL A 184 16.36 -11.09 -19.43
C VAL A 184 17.42 -12.18 -19.21
N ARG A 185 17.93 -12.34 -17.99
CA ARG A 185 18.87 -13.44 -17.66
C ARG A 185 18.23 -14.82 -17.73
N ALA A 186 16.96 -14.96 -17.33
CA ALA A 186 16.25 -16.23 -17.41
C ALA A 186 15.99 -16.64 -18.86
N ASP A 187 15.62 -15.69 -19.72
CA ASP A 187 15.44 -15.92 -21.16
C ASP A 187 16.78 -16.26 -21.84
N GLY A 188 17.85 -15.52 -21.53
CA GLY A 188 19.19 -15.84 -22.05
C GLY A 188 19.73 -17.20 -21.57
N ALA A 189 19.39 -17.62 -20.35
CA ALA A 189 19.75 -18.95 -19.85
C ALA A 189 18.96 -20.06 -20.55
N ALA A 190 17.67 -19.86 -20.82
CA ALA A 190 16.83 -20.79 -21.57
C ALA A 190 17.27 -20.91 -23.05
N GLU A 191 17.73 -19.80 -23.64
CA GLU A 191 18.25 -19.76 -25.01
C GLU A 191 19.66 -20.39 -25.13
N SER A 192 20.46 -20.34 -24.05
CA SER A 192 21.77 -21.02 -23.95
C SER A 192 21.68 -22.54 -23.74
N LEU A 193 20.47 -23.09 -23.58
CA LEU A 193 20.22 -24.53 -23.57
C LEU A 193 19.74 -25.02 -24.95
N PRO A 194 20.65 -25.20 -25.92
CA PRO A 194 20.43 -26.23 -26.94
C PRO A 194 21.64 -27.17 -27.11
N THR A 195 21.36 -28.39 -27.56
CA THR A 195 22.27 -29.37 -28.21
C THR A 195 23.15 -30.32 -27.38
N ALA A 196 23.28 -30.19 -26.06
CA ALA A 196 24.16 -31.09 -25.27
C ALA A 196 23.54 -32.46 -24.88
N LEU A 197 22.26 -32.70 -25.19
CA LEU A 197 21.55 -33.95 -24.84
C LEU A 197 21.10 -34.78 -26.06
N THR A 198 21.61 -34.49 -27.26
CA THR A 198 21.28 -35.21 -28.50
C THR A 198 22.51 -35.72 -29.25
N SER A 199 23.57 -36.14 -28.54
CA SER A 199 24.73 -36.85 -29.12
C SER A 199 24.99 -38.14 -28.37
#